data_AF-A0A3P1XSE8-F1
#
_entry.id   AF-A0A3P1XSE8-F1
#
_cell.length_a   1.000
_cell.length_b   1.000
_cell.length_c   1.000
_cell.angle_alpha   90.00
_cell.angle_beta   90.00
_cell.angle_gamma   90.00
#
_symmetry.space_group_name_H-M   'P 1'
#
loop_
_entity.id
_entity.type
_entity.pdbx_description
1 polymer ?
#
loop_
_entity_poly.entity_id
_entity_poly.type
_entity_poly.pdbx_seq_one_letter_code
_entity_poly.pdbx_strand_id
1 'polypeptide(L)'
;SQIDLTSDLVIDMSTPDQMAIATQHDDGYAASRINASGRMLINGSVLSKGGLINLDMHPGSVWTGSSLSDNVNGGKLDVAMNNSVWNVTSNSNLDTLALSHSTVDFASHGSTAGTFATLNVENLSGNSTFIMRADVVGEGNGVNNKGDLLNISGSSAGNHVLAIRNQGSEATTGNEVLTVVKTTDGAASFSASSQVELGGY
;
A
#
# COMPACT_ATOMS: atom_id res chain seq x y z
N SER A 1 -25.75 2.11 -7.30
CA SER A 1 -26.32 1.65 -6.02
C SER A 1 -25.46 2.18 -4.87
N GLN A 2 -25.96 2.22 -3.62
CA GLN A 2 -25.18 2.63 -2.45
C GLN A 2 -25.28 1.56 -1.36
N ILE A 3 -24.13 1.21 -0.78
CA ILE A 3 -23.99 0.28 0.35
C ILE A 3 -23.21 1.01 1.45
N ASP A 4 -23.75 1.03 2.66
CA ASP A 4 -23.09 1.59 3.85
C ASP A 4 -22.93 0.48 4.91
N LEU A 5 -21.70 0.22 5.34
CA LEU A 5 -21.33 -0.78 6.35
C LEU A 5 -20.72 -0.04 7.55
N THR A 6 -21.42 0.03 8.69
CA THR A 6 -21.06 0.95 9.80
C THR A 6 -20.76 0.24 11.13
N SER A 7 -20.36 -1.03 11.08
CA SER A 7 -20.02 -1.85 12.25
C SER A 7 -18.79 -2.70 11.96
N ASP A 8 -18.35 -3.48 12.95
CA ASP A 8 -17.27 -4.45 12.76
C ASP A 8 -17.54 -5.32 11.53
N LEU A 9 -16.61 -5.28 10.58
CA LEU A 9 -16.71 -5.95 9.30
C LEU A 9 -15.64 -7.03 9.23
N VAL A 10 -16.08 -8.27 8.97
CA VAL A 10 -15.18 -9.39 8.68
C VAL A 10 -15.50 -9.90 7.30
N ILE A 11 -14.52 -9.85 6.40
CA ILE A 11 -14.59 -10.47 5.08
C ILE A 11 -13.39 -11.40 4.96
N ASP A 12 -13.66 -12.69 4.79
CA ASP A 12 -12.62 -13.71 4.70
C ASP A 12 -12.78 -14.49 3.40
N MET A 13 -11.97 -14.11 2.41
CA MET A 13 -11.86 -14.84 1.15
C MET A 13 -10.90 -16.01 1.32
N SER A 14 -10.97 -17.01 0.43
CA SER A 14 -10.06 -18.16 0.55
C SER A 14 -8.59 -17.80 0.36
N THR A 15 -8.31 -16.73 -0.40
CA THR A 15 -6.97 -16.16 -0.57
C THR A 15 -7.05 -14.63 -0.60
N PRO A 16 -5.97 -13.93 -0.18
CA PRO A 16 -5.92 -12.47 -0.22
C PRO A 16 -6.08 -11.85 -1.62
N ASP A 17 -5.79 -12.60 -2.68
CA ASP A 17 -5.90 -12.13 -4.07
C ASP A 17 -7.33 -12.16 -4.61
N GLN A 18 -8.26 -12.80 -3.90
CA GLN A 18 -9.66 -12.82 -4.27
C GLN A 18 -10.35 -11.50 -3.93
N MET A 19 -11.31 -11.11 -4.76
CA MET A 19 -12.10 -9.89 -4.61
C MET A 19 -13.00 -9.94 -3.37
N ALA A 20 -12.65 -9.22 -2.32
CA ALA A 20 -13.46 -9.05 -1.12
C ALA A 20 -14.53 -7.95 -1.29
N ILE A 21 -14.12 -6.79 -1.79
CA ILE A 21 -15.00 -5.64 -2.02
C ILE A 21 -14.75 -5.14 -3.44
N ALA A 22 -15.81 -4.96 -4.21
CA ALA A 22 -15.70 -4.31 -5.50
C ALA A 22 -16.93 -3.51 -5.87
N THR A 23 -16.69 -2.46 -6.64
CA THR A 23 -17.74 -1.81 -7.42
C THR A 23 -17.65 -2.27 -8.87
N GLN A 24 -18.72 -2.05 -9.61
CA GLN A 24 -18.73 -2.13 -11.06
C GLN A 24 -19.42 -0.90 -11.64
N HIS A 25 -19.09 -0.60 -12.88
CA HIS A 25 -19.78 0.39 -13.69
C HIS A 25 -20.55 -0.30 -14.81
N ASP A 26 -21.82 0.06 -14.93
CA ASP A 26 -22.70 -0.34 -16.01
C ASP A 26 -23.18 0.92 -16.73
N ASP A 27 -22.98 0.96 -18.06
CA ASP A 27 -23.36 2.11 -18.89
C ASP A 27 -24.85 2.43 -18.73
N GLY A 28 -25.15 3.72 -18.57
CA GLY A 28 -26.52 4.20 -18.35
C GLY A 28 -26.99 4.13 -16.88
N TYR A 29 -26.16 3.63 -15.96
CA TYR A 29 -26.44 3.63 -14.52
C TYR A 29 -25.47 4.52 -13.75
N ALA A 30 -25.95 5.06 -12.62
CA ALA A 30 -25.11 5.79 -11.69
C ALA A 30 -24.05 4.86 -11.07
N ALA A 31 -22.84 5.39 -10.88
CA ALA A 31 -21.73 4.69 -10.25
C ALA A 31 -22.14 4.04 -8.91
N SER A 32 -21.68 2.82 -8.69
CA SER A 32 -21.88 2.13 -7.41
C SER A 32 -20.99 2.75 -6.33
N ARG A 33 -21.53 2.89 -5.12
CA ARG A 33 -20.79 3.41 -3.97
C ARG A 33 -20.83 2.40 -2.82
N ILE A 34 -19.67 2.13 -2.24
CA ILE A 34 -19.52 1.34 -1.02
C ILE A 34 -18.79 2.22 0.00
N ASN A 35 -19.43 2.49 1.13
CA ASN A 35 -18.77 3.10 2.27
C ASN A 35 -18.71 2.06 3.39
N ALA A 36 -17.53 1.82 3.94
CA ALA A 36 -17.36 1.03 5.14
C ALA A 36 -16.68 1.89 6.20
N SER A 37 -17.17 1.86 7.43
CA SER A 37 -16.57 2.51 8.59
C SER A 37 -16.74 1.62 9.82
N GLY A 38 -15.66 1.41 10.56
CA GLY A 38 -15.65 0.46 11.68
C GLY A 38 -14.33 -0.29 11.77
N ARG A 39 -14.25 -1.24 12.71
CA ARG A 39 -13.11 -2.16 12.75
C ARG A 39 -13.27 -3.19 11.64
N MET A 40 -12.27 -3.34 10.78
CA MET A 40 -12.34 -4.21 9.62
C MET A 40 -11.27 -5.29 9.66
N LEU A 41 -11.67 -6.54 9.47
CA LEU A 41 -10.78 -7.67 9.20
C LEU A 41 -11.08 -8.16 7.78
N ILE A 42 -10.25 -7.75 6.83
CA ILE A 42 -10.43 -8.08 5.41
C ILE A 42 -9.28 -8.96 4.98
N ASN A 43 -9.59 -10.19 4.58
CA ASN A 43 -8.69 -11.06 3.83
C ASN A 43 -9.23 -11.14 2.40
N GLY A 44 -8.63 -10.38 1.48
CA GLY A 44 -9.06 -10.21 0.11
C GLY A 44 -8.77 -8.81 -0.45
N SER A 45 -8.78 -8.69 -1.77
CA SER A 45 -8.50 -7.46 -2.50
C SER A 45 -9.73 -6.55 -2.60
N VAL A 46 -9.47 -5.24 -2.71
CA VAL A 46 -10.48 -4.19 -2.85
C VAL A 46 -10.34 -3.53 -4.22
N LEU A 47 -11.40 -3.56 -5.03
CA LEU A 47 -11.37 -3.18 -6.44
C LEU A 47 -12.45 -2.14 -6.77
N SER A 48 -12.04 -0.88 -6.84
CA SER A 48 -12.86 0.18 -7.41
C SER A 48 -12.82 0.09 -8.94
N LYS A 49 -13.89 -0.44 -9.53
CA LYS A 49 -14.09 -0.45 -10.99
C LYS A 49 -15.25 0.46 -11.37
N GLY A 50 -14.93 1.66 -11.82
CA GLY A 50 -15.89 2.69 -12.23
C GLY A 50 -16.88 3.15 -11.15
N GLY A 51 -16.60 2.85 -9.87
CA GLY A 51 -17.42 3.17 -8.71
C GLY A 51 -16.59 3.78 -7.58
N LEU A 52 -17.23 4.11 -6.46
CA LEU A 52 -16.58 4.75 -5.32
C LEU A 52 -16.51 3.78 -4.16
N ILE A 53 -15.31 3.54 -3.63
CA ILE A 53 -15.11 2.78 -2.41
C ILE A 53 -14.41 3.66 -1.40
N ASN A 54 -15.04 3.85 -0.24
CA ASN A 54 -14.46 4.54 0.91
C ASN A 54 -14.33 3.54 2.06
N LEU A 55 -13.11 3.33 2.55
CA LEU A 55 -12.84 2.50 3.73
C LEU A 55 -12.30 3.38 4.86
N ASP A 56 -13.04 3.49 5.95
CA ASP A 56 -12.64 4.18 7.17
C ASP A 56 -12.35 3.14 8.28
N MET A 57 -11.10 2.70 8.31
CA MET A 57 -10.65 1.58 9.13
C MET A 57 -10.24 2.07 10.54
N HIS A 58 -11.06 1.71 11.52
CA HIS A 58 -10.85 2.05 12.94
C HIS A 58 -9.71 1.24 13.58
N PRO A 59 -9.24 1.63 14.78
CA PRO A 59 -8.18 0.92 15.51
C PRO A 59 -8.35 -0.60 15.58
N GLY A 60 -7.24 -1.31 15.35
CA GLY A 60 -7.22 -2.77 15.38
C GLY A 60 -7.80 -3.43 14.12
N SER A 61 -7.95 -2.68 13.03
CA SER A 61 -8.28 -3.25 11.72
C SER A 61 -7.06 -3.88 11.06
N VAL A 62 -7.32 -4.91 10.27
CA VAL A 62 -6.32 -5.61 9.45
C VAL A 62 -6.90 -5.83 8.07
N TRP A 63 -6.21 -5.35 7.05
CA TRP A 63 -6.49 -5.66 5.66
C TRP A 63 -5.31 -6.46 5.08
N THR A 64 -5.57 -7.64 4.54
CA THR A 64 -4.60 -8.46 3.81
C THR A 64 -5.11 -8.65 2.40
N GLY A 65 -4.44 -8.05 1.42
CA GLY A 65 -4.87 -8.07 0.02
C GLY A 65 -4.23 -6.96 -0.80
N SER A 66 -4.67 -6.82 -2.04
CA SER A 66 -4.25 -5.74 -2.94
C SER A 66 -5.37 -4.74 -3.22
N SER A 67 -5.00 -3.58 -3.76
CA SER A 67 -5.95 -2.53 -4.14
C SER A 67 -5.92 -2.26 -5.64
N LEU A 68 -7.08 -1.93 -6.22
CA LEU A 68 -7.19 -1.45 -7.60
C LEU A 68 -8.18 -0.29 -7.64
N SER A 69 -7.78 0.83 -8.23
CA SER A 69 -8.68 1.89 -8.70
C SER A 69 -8.47 2.10 -10.19
N ASP A 70 -9.49 1.89 -11.02
CA ASP A 70 -9.36 2.09 -12.47
C ASP A 70 -9.55 3.55 -12.90
N ASN A 71 -9.97 4.43 -11.98
CA ASN A 71 -10.27 5.84 -12.23
C ASN A 71 -11.27 6.07 -13.38
N VAL A 72 -12.05 5.06 -13.75
CA VAL A 72 -13.06 5.15 -14.80
C VAL A 72 -14.31 5.82 -14.23
N ASN A 73 -15.00 6.63 -15.03
CA ASN A 73 -16.29 7.23 -14.64
C ASN A 73 -16.28 7.99 -13.28
N GLY A 74 -15.14 8.57 -12.92
CA GLY A 74 -14.96 9.25 -11.63
C GLY A 74 -14.96 8.30 -10.42
N GLY A 75 -14.76 7.00 -10.66
CA GLY A 75 -14.56 6.01 -9.62
C GLY A 75 -13.24 6.24 -8.88
N LYS A 76 -13.23 5.88 -7.60
CA LYS A 76 -12.12 6.13 -6.67
C LYS A 76 -12.07 5.07 -5.59
N LEU A 77 -10.86 4.82 -5.08
CA LEU A 77 -10.63 4.07 -3.86
C LEU A 77 -9.93 4.98 -2.84
N ASP A 78 -10.67 5.38 -1.82
CA ASP A 78 -10.16 6.19 -0.72
C ASP A 78 -10.13 5.35 0.57
N VAL A 79 -8.97 5.33 1.23
CA VAL A 79 -8.73 4.51 2.42
C VAL A 79 -8.15 5.38 3.53
N ALA A 80 -8.85 5.42 4.67
CA ALA A 80 -8.37 5.97 5.91
C ALA A 80 -8.09 4.84 6.91
N MET A 81 -6.95 4.88 7.59
CA MET A 81 -6.56 3.86 8.56
C MET A 81 -6.04 4.50 9.84
N ASN A 82 -6.67 4.18 10.97
CA ASN A 82 -6.21 4.57 12.30
C ASN A 82 -5.74 3.33 13.07
N ASN A 83 -4.49 3.34 13.56
CA ASN A 83 -3.89 2.26 14.35
C ASN A 83 -4.22 0.87 13.80
N SER A 84 -3.99 0.70 12.50
CA SER A 84 -4.40 -0.45 11.70
C SER A 84 -3.27 -0.93 10.81
N VAL A 85 -3.42 -2.15 10.28
CA VAL A 85 -2.39 -2.79 9.43
C VAL A 85 -2.96 -3.11 8.06
N TRP A 86 -2.22 -2.79 7.00
CA TRP A 86 -2.46 -3.28 5.65
C TRP A 86 -1.28 -4.14 5.22
N ASN A 87 -1.51 -5.45 5.10
CA ASN A 87 -0.59 -6.41 4.53
C ASN A 87 -0.79 -6.44 3.01
N VAL A 88 0.11 -5.81 2.27
CA VAL A 88 0.05 -5.70 0.81
C VAL A 88 0.51 -7.01 0.19
N THR A 89 -0.33 -7.63 -0.63
CA THR A 89 -0.02 -8.93 -1.26
C THR A 89 0.50 -8.82 -2.69
N SER A 90 0.26 -7.70 -3.36
CA SER A 90 0.66 -7.47 -4.75
C SER A 90 0.71 -5.98 -5.09
N ASN A 91 1.11 -5.66 -6.32
CA ASN A 91 1.02 -4.31 -6.87
C ASN A 91 -0.39 -3.76 -6.63
N SER A 92 -0.42 -2.54 -6.12
CA SER A 92 -1.64 -1.92 -5.62
C SER A 92 -1.71 -0.48 -6.11
N ASN A 93 -2.92 0.01 -6.36
CA ASN A 93 -3.14 1.43 -6.56
C ASN A 93 -4.46 1.92 -5.96
N LEU A 94 -4.45 3.15 -5.48
CA LEU A 94 -5.62 3.83 -4.90
C LEU A 94 -5.45 5.35 -4.98
N ASP A 95 -6.56 6.06 -4.79
CA ASP A 95 -6.62 7.50 -4.93
C ASP A 95 -6.09 8.18 -3.67
N THR A 96 -6.70 7.91 -2.52
CA THR A 96 -6.30 8.53 -1.25
C THR A 96 -5.92 7.47 -0.22
N LEU A 97 -4.76 7.66 0.42
CA LEU A 97 -4.33 6.88 1.57
C LEU A 97 -4.06 7.84 2.74
N ALA A 98 -4.95 7.87 3.72
CA ALA A 98 -4.82 8.66 4.94
C ALA A 98 -4.48 7.74 6.11
N LEU A 99 -3.31 7.93 6.73
CA LEU A 99 -2.81 7.02 7.75
C LEU A 99 -2.63 7.76 9.08
N SER A 100 -3.05 7.17 10.19
CA SER A 100 -2.76 7.67 11.53
C SER A 100 -2.29 6.53 12.41
N HIS A 101 -0.99 6.52 12.73
CA HIS A 101 -0.34 5.46 13.52
C HIS A 101 -0.54 4.06 12.93
N SER A 102 -0.66 3.97 11.61
CA SER A 102 -0.93 2.72 10.89
C SER A 102 0.33 2.16 10.23
N THR A 103 0.29 0.87 9.89
CA THR A 103 1.38 0.17 9.22
C THR A 103 0.92 -0.33 7.86
N VAL A 104 1.72 -0.07 6.83
CA VAL A 104 1.59 -0.70 5.51
C VAL A 104 2.77 -1.66 5.35
N ASP A 105 2.49 -2.95 5.30
CA ASP A 105 3.47 -4.03 5.33
C ASP A 105 3.52 -4.76 3.98
N PHE A 106 4.60 -4.55 3.24
CA PHE A 106 4.89 -5.27 1.99
C PHE A 106 5.62 -6.60 2.22
N ALA A 107 6.14 -6.82 3.44
CA ALA A 107 7.09 -7.86 3.71
C ALA A 107 6.48 -9.15 4.26
N SER A 108 5.31 -9.09 4.90
CA SER A 108 4.68 -10.27 5.51
C SER A 108 4.02 -11.24 4.50
N HIS A 109 3.61 -10.75 3.32
CA HIS A 109 2.80 -11.53 2.37
C HIS A 109 3.31 -11.50 0.92
N GLY A 110 4.55 -11.08 0.68
CA GLY A 110 5.16 -11.13 -0.65
C GLY A 110 5.34 -12.58 -1.13
N SER A 111 4.67 -12.93 -2.23
CA SER A 111 4.42 -14.33 -2.63
C SER A 111 5.62 -15.07 -3.24
N THR A 112 6.70 -14.38 -3.61
CA THR A 112 7.88 -15.03 -4.22
C THR A 112 9.17 -14.28 -3.86
N ALA A 113 10.26 -15.02 -3.61
CA ALA A 113 11.58 -14.42 -3.46
C ALA A 113 11.95 -13.64 -4.74
N GLY A 114 12.44 -12.40 -4.58
CA GLY A 114 12.80 -11.52 -5.68
C GLY A 114 11.62 -10.84 -6.40
N THR A 115 10.37 -11.02 -5.95
CA THR A 115 9.22 -10.22 -6.41
C THR A 115 8.88 -9.13 -5.40
N PHE A 116 8.85 -7.91 -5.89
CA PHE A 116 8.55 -6.70 -5.14
C PHE A 116 7.24 -6.07 -5.62
N ALA A 117 6.58 -5.34 -4.73
CA ALA A 117 5.32 -4.69 -5.01
C ALA A 117 5.51 -3.17 -5.08
N THR A 118 4.80 -2.55 -6.02
CA THR A 118 4.63 -1.10 -6.10
C THR A 118 3.25 -0.74 -5.58
N LEU A 119 3.20 0.19 -4.64
CA LEU A 119 1.99 0.87 -4.19
C LEU A 119 1.94 2.26 -4.83
N ASN A 120 0.98 2.48 -5.72
CA ASN A 120 0.73 3.77 -6.34
C ASN A 120 -0.40 4.48 -5.59
N VAL A 121 -0.14 5.67 -5.07
CA VAL A 121 -1.12 6.50 -4.35
C VAL A 121 -1.19 7.85 -5.02
N GLU A 122 -2.38 8.40 -5.26
CA GLU A 122 -2.46 9.78 -5.73
C GLU A 122 -2.18 10.75 -4.58
N ASN A 123 -2.86 10.59 -3.45
CA ASN A 123 -2.77 11.48 -2.30
C ASN A 123 -2.45 10.71 -1.02
N LEU A 124 -1.26 10.97 -0.44
CA LEU A 124 -0.81 10.38 0.81
C LEU A 124 -0.83 11.42 1.94
N SER A 125 -1.36 11.05 3.10
CA SER A 125 -1.35 11.93 4.28
C SER A 125 -1.16 11.20 5.61
N GLY A 126 -0.69 11.96 6.61
CA GLY A 126 -0.74 11.58 8.03
C GLY A 126 0.57 11.02 8.59
N ASN A 127 0.52 9.91 9.34
CA ASN A 127 1.70 9.29 9.93
C ASN A 127 1.61 7.77 9.97
N SER A 128 2.67 7.10 9.53
CA SER A 128 2.67 5.64 9.38
C SER A 128 4.07 5.04 9.39
N THR A 129 4.11 3.72 9.48
CA THR A 129 5.28 2.90 9.15
C THR A 129 5.03 2.14 7.86
N PHE A 130 5.96 2.23 6.90
CA PHE A 130 6.01 1.35 5.74
C PHE A 130 7.09 0.30 5.96
N ILE A 131 6.70 -0.97 6.03
CA ILE A 131 7.65 -2.10 6.10
C ILE A 131 7.89 -2.59 4.68
N MET A 132 9.11 -2.39 4.18
CA MET A 132 9.46 -2.62 2.79
C MET A 132 10.59 -3.62 2.69
N ARG A 133 10.67 -4.35 1.58
CA ARG A 133 11.79 -5.21 1.25
C ARG A 133 12.67 -4.54 0.22
N ALA A 134 13.96 -4.82 0.31
CA ALA A 134 14.95 -4.46 -0.69
C ALA A 134 15.80 -5.69 -1.00
N ASP A 135 16.28 -5.78 -2.22
CA ASP A 135 17.32 -6.70 -2.68
C ASP A 135 18.38 -5.83 -3.31
N VAL A 136 19.34 -5.43 -2.47
CA VAL A 136 20.49 -4.63 -2.85
C VAL A 136 21.65 -5.58 -3.15
N VAL A 137 22.22 -5.51 -4.35
CA VAL A 137 23.31 -6.39 -4.79
C VAL A 137 24.50 -5.55 -5.25
N GLY A 138 25.72 -5.94 -4.82
CA GLY A 138 26.94 -5.19 -5.17
C GLY A 138 27.43 -5.37 -6.61
N GLU A 139 26.94 -6.39 -7.32
CA GLU A 139 27.30 -6.62 -8.72
C GLU A 139 26.51 -5.65 -9.62
N GLY A 140 27.20 -4.63 -10.15
CA GLY A 140 26.69 -3.76 -11.22
C GLY A 140 26.40 -2.31 -10.86
N ASN A 141 27.11 -1.68 -9.92
CA ASN A 141 26.94 -0.25 -9.57
C ASN A 141 25.48 0.12 -9.22
N GLY A 142 24.77 -0.77 -8.53
CA GLY A 142 23.36 -0.59 -8.17
C GLY A 142 22.33 -0.84 -9.28
N VAL A 143 22.72 -1.26 -10.49
CA VAL A 143 21.82 -1.54 -11.63
C VAL A 143 20.84 -2.69 -11.34
N ASN A 144 21.22 -3.61 -10.46
CA ASN A 144 20.41 -4.78 -10.14
C ASN A 144 19.62 -4.63 -8.83
N ASN A 145 19.69 -3.47 -8.16
CA ASN A 145 18.95 -3.23 -6.93
C ASN A 145 17.44 -3.23 -7.21
N LYS A 146 16.69 -4.00 -6.44
CA LYS A 146 15.24 -4.11 -6.54
C LYS A 146 14.62 -3.94 -5.17
N GLY A 147 13.37 -3.54 -5.10
CA GLY A 147 12.69 -3.35 -3.83
C GLY A 147 11.24 -3.01 -4.02
N ASP A 148 10.51 -3.05 -2.91
CA ASP A 148 9.17 -2.49 -2.86
C ASP A 148 9.25 -0.98 -3.11
N LEU A 149 8.21 -0.41 -3.70
CA LEU A 149 8.15 1.01 -4.07
C LEU A 149 6.85 1.63 -3.62
N LEU A 150 6.94 2.74 -2.89
CA LEU A 150 5.82 3.67 -2.68
C LEU A 150 5.94 4.81 -3.69
N ASN A 151 4.96 4.93 -4.59
CA ASN A 151 4.92 5.97 -5.61
C ASN A 151 3.71 6.89 -5.38
N ILE A 152 3.97 8.15 -5.05
CA ILE A 152 2.95 9.17 -4.78
C ILE A 152 2.91 10.13 -5.96
N SER A 153 1.85 10.09 -6.74
CA SER A 153 1.76 10.83 -8.01
C SER A 153 1.18 12.24 -7.86
N GLY A 154 0.32 12.46 -6.86
CA GLY A 154 -0.29 13.75 -6.54
C GLY A 154 0.34 14.39 -5.31
N SER A 155 -0.45 14.56 -4.25
CA SER A 155 0.00 15.24 -3.03
C SER A 155 0.60 14.30 -1.97
N SER A 156 1.63 14.75 -1.27
CA SER A 156 2.20 14.05 -0.13
C SER A 156 2.25 14.96 1.11
N ALA A 157 1.79 14.47 2.26
CA ALA A 157 1.85 15.22 3.50
C ALA A 157 2.10 14.32 4.71
N GLY A 158 2.72 14.89 5.74
CA GLY A 158 2.90 14.23 7.04
C GLY A 158 4.27 13.56 7.23
N ASN A 159 4.37 12.70 8.24
CA ASN A 159 5.63 12.12 8.71
C ASN A 159 5.54 10.59 8.74
N HIS A 160 6.38 9.95 7.93
CA HIS A 160 6.36 8.50 7.75
C HIS A 160 7.71 7.87 8.07
N VAL A 161 7.67 6.63 8.55
CA VAL A 161 8.85 5.83 8.86
C VAL A 161 8.99 4.71 7.84
N LEU A 162 10.20 4.48 7.36
CA LEU A 162 10.55 3.37 6.48
C LEU A 162 11.31 2.31 7.29
N ALA A 163 10.78 1.10 7.34
CA ALA A 163 11.46 -0.08 7.89
C ALA A 163 11.86 -0.98 6.73
N ILE A 164 13.13 -0.90 6.33
CA ILE A 164 13.64 -1.62 5.16
C ILE A 164 14.27 -2.94 5.61
N ARG A 165 13.81 -4.05 5.02
CA ARG A 165 14.39 -5.38 5.17
C ARG A 165 15.22 -5.68 3.92
N ASN A 166 16.54 -5.57 4.03
CA ASN A 166 17.42 -6.00 2.95
C ASN A 166 17.45 -7.54 2.92
N GLN A 167 17.21 -8.09 1.74
CA GLN A 167 17.21 -9.53 1.41
C GLN A 167 18.24 -9.85 0.33
N GLY A 168 19.01 -8.84 -0.11
CA GLY A 168 20.06 -9.00 -1.10
C GLY A 168 21.36 -9.54 -0.53
N SER A 169 22.37 -9.64 -1.40
CA SER A 169 23.68 -10.19 -1.05
C SER A 169 24.43 -9.28 -0.06
N GLU A 170 25.17 -9.89 0.87
CA GLU A 170 26.14 -9.19 1.73
C GLU A 170 27.36 -8.67 0.94
N ALA A 171 27.58 -9.15 -0.29
CA ALA A 171 28.60 -8.64 -1.19
C ALA A 171 28.12 -7.32 -1.81
N THR A 172 28.34 -6.24 -1.09
CA THR A 172 28.06 -4.86 -1.51
C THR A 172 29.35 -4.05 -1.68
N THR A 173 29.26 -2.95 -2.40
CA THR A 173 30.36 -2.03 -2.68
C THR A 173 30.25 -0.72 -1.87
N GLY A 174 29.13 -0.53 -1.16
CA GLY A 174 28.82 0.68 -0.40
C GLY A 174 28.30 1.84 -1.27
N ASN A 175 28.15 1.63 -2.59
CA ASN A 175 27.68 2.64 -3.54
C ASN A 175 26.27 2.34 -4.07
N GLU A 176 25.60 1.35 -3.50
CA GLU A 176 24.29 0.93 -3.94
C GLU A 176 23.23 1.97 -3.61
N VAL A 177 22.43 2.32 -4.61
CA VAL A 177 21.28 3.22 -4.46
C VAL A 177 20.01 2.49 -4.89
N LEU A 178 18.97 2.57 -4.08
CA LEU A 178 17.64 2.06 -4.37
C LEU A 178 16.59 3.10 -3.98
N THR A 179 15.77 3.49 -4.95
CA THR A 179 14.61 4.35 -4.68
C THR A 179 13.47 3.51 -4.15
N VAL A 180 13.08 3.74 -2.90
CA VAL A 180 11.94 3.06 -2.25
C VAL A 180 10.71 3.97 -2.11
N VAL A 181 10.89 5.29 -2.24
CA VAL A 181 9.80 6.27 -2.25
C VAL A 181 10.00 7.24 -3.40
N LYS A 182 8.92 7.52 -4.13
CA LYS A 182 8.83 8.60 -5.10
C LYS A 182 7.66 9.50 -4.73
N THR A 183 7.89 10.81 -4.73
CA THR A 183 6.85 11.84 -4.54
C THR A 183 7.02 12.91 -5.62
N THR A 184 5.89 13.41 -6.14
CA THR A 184 5.89 14.50 -7.12
C THR A 184 6.13 15.87 -6.47
N ASP A 185 5.62 16.09 -5.25
CA ASP A 185 5.62 17.40 -4.59
C ASP A 185 6.68 17.54 -3.47
N GLY A 186 7.22 16.43 -2.96
CA GLY A 186 8.27 16.44 -1.94
C GLY A 186 7.83 16.93 -0.56
N ALA A 187 6.53 17.05 -0.30
CA ALA A 187 6.02 17.72 0.90
C ALA A 187 5.95 16.82 2.15
N ALA A 188 5.81 15.49 1.99
CA ALA A 188 5.91 14.54 3.11
C ALA A 188 7.36 14.28 3.54
N SER A 189 7.56 13.99 4.83
CA SER A 189 8.84 13.55 5.39
C SER A 189 8.89 12.04 5.56
N PHE A 190 10.01 11.43 5.16
CA PHE A 190 10.29 10.01 5.31
C PHE A 190 11.61 9.81 6.05
N SER A 191 11.60 9.02 7.13
CA SER A 191 12.80 8.67 7.90
C SER A 191 12.99 7.17 7.98
N ALA A 192 14.21 6.67 7.89
CA ALA A 192 14.49 5.27 8.17
C ALA A 192 14.34 4.97 9.67
N SER A 193 13.76 3.82 10.02
CA SER A 193 13.65 3.34 11.41
C SER A 193 14.99 2.95 12.03
N SER A 194 15.95 2.57 11.18
CA SER A 194 17.33 2.26 11.55
C SER A 194 18.25 2.50 10.36
N GLN A 195 19.57 2.45 10.60
CA GLN A 195 20.50 2.20 9.50
C GLN A 195 20.18 0.83 8.89
N VAL A 196 20.27 0.75 7.57
CA VAL A 196 20.14 -0.51 6.84
C VAL A 196 21.56 -1.04 6.68
N GLU A 197 21.88 -2.15 7.35
CA GLU A 197 23.16 -2.83 7.18
C GLU A 197 23.16 -3.58 5.84
N LEU A 198 24.22 -3.38 5.05
CA LEU A 198 24.35 -3.91 3.68
C LEU A 198 25.47 -4.96 3.58
N GLY A 199 25.89 -5.55 4.70
CA GLY A 199 27.12 -6.35 4.77
C GLY A 199 28.27 -5.53 5.35
N GLY A 200 29.51 -6.04 5.23
CA GLY A 200 30.66 -5.62 6.03
C GLY A 200 31.28 -4.24 5.75
N TYR A 201 30.49 -3.17 5.66
CA TYR A 201 30.93 -1.78 5.50
C TYR A 201 30.21 -0.81 6.46
#